data_AF-A0A3D5PR80-F1
#
_entry.id   AF-A0A3D5PR80-F1
#
_cell.length_a   1.000
_cell.length_b   1.000
_cell.length_c   1.000
_cell.angle_alpha   90.00
_cell.angle_beta   90.00
_cell.angle_gamma   90.00
#
_symmetry.space_group_name_H-M   'P 1'
#
loop_
_entity.id
_entity.type
_entity.pdbx_description
1 polymer ?
#
loop_
_entity_poly.entity_id
_entity_poly.type
_entity_poly.pdbx_seq_one_letter_code
_entity_poly.pdbx_strand_id
1 'polypeptide(L)'
;NTSVPELYLAGFIPGFLLALLFMATIVVACMIKPEWGGEKLRHTWSERLRALPSLIPPLGIFVVVVGSIYAGLATPTEAAALGVVASMILAALNGKMSVDMMRQAI
;
A
#
# COMPACT_ATOMS: atom_id res chain seq x y z
N ASN A 1 24.42 -5.71 -17.75
CA ASN A 1 23.19 -5.18 -18.37
C ASN A 1 21.96 -5.79 -17.71
N THR A 2 21.71 -5.46 -16.45
CA THR A 2 20.42 -5.75 -15.81
C THR A 2 19.62 -4.45 -15.84
N SER A 3 18.61 -4.40 -16.69
CA SER A 3 17.75 -3.22 -16.79
C SER A 3 16.77 -3.21 -15.61
N VAL A 4 16.54 -2.04 -15.02
CA VAL A 4 15.64 -1.85 -13.87
C VAL A 4 14.26 -2.52 -14.05
N PRO A 5 13.63 -2.49 -15.26
CA PRO A 5 12.34 -3.16 -15.47
C PRO A 5 12.38 -4.68 -15.24
N GLU A 6 13.49 -5.32 -15.55
CA GLU A 6 13.69 -6.77 -15.42
C GLU A 6 13.74 -7.19 -13.94
N LEU A 7 14.33 -6.33 -13.09
CA LEU A 7 14.38 -6.53 -11.65
C LEU A 7 12.98 -6.43 -11.01
N TYR A 8 12.13 -5.52 -11.49
CA TYR A 8 10.75 -5.38 -11.01
C TYR A 8 9.85 -6.49 -11.54
N LEU A 9 10.03 -6.92 -12.79
CA LEU A 9 9.30 -8.06 -13.34
C LEU A 9 9.66 -9.36 -12.59
N ALA A 10 10.94 -9.51 -12.20
CA ALA A 10 11.38 -10.58 -11.31
C ALA A 10 10.75 -10.50 -9.91
N GLY A 11 10.36 -9.31 -9.45
CA GLY A 11 9.62 -9.09 -8.19
C GLY A 11 8.12 -9.39 -8.27
N PHE A 12 7.52 -9.38 -9.46
CA PHE A 12 6.08 -9.62 -9.63
C PHE A 12 5.67 -11.04 -9.23
N ILE A 13 6.39 -12.05 -9.72
CA ILE A 13 6.14 -13.47 -9.41
C ILE A 13 6.21 -13.74 -7.90
N PRO A 14 7.30 -13.42 -7.18
CA PRO A 14 7.37 -13.64 -5.73
C PRO A 14 6.36 -12.78 -4.97
N GLY A 15 6.06 -11.55 -5.42
CA GLY A 15 5.02 -10.71 -4.81
C GLY A 15 3.62 -11.32 -4.93
N PHE A 16 3.27 -11.85 -6.10
CA PHE A 16 1.99 -12.53 -6.31
C PHE A 16 1.88 -13.82 -5.50
N LEU A 17 2.95 -14.61 -5.45
CA LEU A 17 3.02 -15.80 -4.61
C LEU A 17 2.83 -15.45 -3.13
N LEU A 18 3.50 -14.41 -2.63
CA LEU A 18 3.35 -13.96 -1.25
C LEU A 18 1.94 -13.45 -0.95
N ALA A 19 1.31 -12.73 -1.88
CA ALA A 19 -0.07 -12.28 -1.75
C ALA A 19 -1.04 -13.48 -1.64
N LEU A 20 -0.86 -14.52 -2.46
CA LEU A 20 -1.65 -15.76 -2.37
C LEU A 20 -1.43 -16.47 -1.04
N LEU A 21 -0.17 -16.57 -0.57
CA LEU A 21 0.14 -17.18 0.71
C LEU A 21 -0.50 -16.43 1.87
N PHE A 22 -0.48 -15.10 1.87
CA PHE A 22 -1.16 -14.30 2.88
C PHE A 22 -2.68 -14.48 2.84
N MET A 23 -3.30 -14.43 1.66
CA MET A 23 -4.73 -14.69 1.53
C MET A 23 -5.11 -16.07 2.06
N ALA A 24 -4.36 -17.12 1.68
CA ALA A 24 -4.58 -18.47 2.16
C ALA A 24 -4.41 -18.56 3.68
N THR A 25 -3.36 -17.94 4.24
CA THR A 25 -3.10 -17.92 5.68
C THR A 25 -4.23 -17.24 6.44
N ILE A 26 -4.72 -16.10 5.95
CA ILE A 26 -5.85 -15.39 6.56
C ILE A 26 -7.12 -16.25 6.51
N VAL A 27 -7.43 -16.88 5.38
CA VAL A 27 -8.60 -17.76 5.25
C VAL A 27 -8.50 -18.94 6.22
N VAL A 28 -7.36 -19.64 6.26
CA VAL A 28 -7.14 -20.77 7.18
C VAL A 28 -7.22 -20.33 8.63
N ALA A 29 -6.61 -19.19 8.98
CA ALA A 29 -6.64 -18.64 10.33
C ALA A 29 -8.08 -18.30 10.77
N CYS A 30 -8.88 -17.67 9.92
CA CYS A 30 -10.28 -17.37 10.19
C CYS A 30 -11.18 -18.62 10.21
N MET A 31 -10.79 -19.71 9.53
CA MET A 31 -11.49 -21.00 9.65
C MET A 31 -11.20 -21.71 10.97
N ILE A 32 -9.95 -21.64 11.46
CA ILE A 32 -9.54 -22.23 12.74
C ILE A 32 -10.09 -21.41 13.91
N LYS A 33 -10.02 -20.07 13.81
CA LYS A 33 -10.53 -19.12 14.81
C LYS A 33 -11.54 -18.16 14.15
N PRO A 34 -12.83 -18.52 14.11
CA PRO A 34 -13.87 -17.69 13.49
C PRO A 34 -14.01 -16.29 14.09
N GLU A 35 -13.58 -16.11 15.35
CA GLU A 35 -13.57 -14.82 16.03
C GLU A 35 -12.64 -13.78 15.39
N TRP A 36 -11.61 -14.21 14.65
CA TRP A 36 -10.71 -13.30 13.92
C TRP A 36 -11.29 -12.80 12.59
N GLY A 37 -12.32 -13.47 12.07
CA GLY A 37 -12.96 -13.11 10.80
C GLY A 37 -13.88 -11.88 10.88
N GLY A 38 -14.18 -11.39 12.08
CA GLY A 38 -15.05 -10.23 12.30
C GLY A 38 -16.51 -10.46 11.87
N GLU A 39 -17.31 -9.40 11.91
CA GLU A 39 -18.70 -9.44 11.44
C GLU A 39 -18.78 -9.43 9.90
N LYS A 40 -19.63 -10.29 9.34
CA LYS A 40 -19.86 -10.35 7.89
C LYS A 40 -20.62 -9.11 7.43
N LEU A 41 -19.91 -8.03 7.11
CA LEU A 41 -20.46 -6.86 6.44
C LEU A 41 -20.90 -7.24 5.02
N ARG A 42 -22.22 -7.32 4.81
CA ARG A 42 -22.81 -7.54 3.49
C ARG A 42 -22.74 -6.25 2.68
N HIS A 43 -21.60 -6.01 2.06
CA HIS A 43 -21.46 -4.92 1.09
C HIS A 43 -22.04 -5.33 -0.25
N THR A 44 -22.90 -4.48 -0.83
CA THR A 44 -23.32 -4.63 -2.22
C THR A 44 -22.13 -4.42 -3.16
N TRP A 45 -22.16 -5.01 -4.37
CA TRP A 45 -21.10 -4.81 -5.37
C TRP A 45 -20.89 -3.33 -5.71
N SER A 46 -21.96 -2.53 -5.66
CA SER A 46 -21.89 -1.07 -5.83
C SER A 46 -21.06 -0.38 -4.75
N GLU A 47 -21.25 -0.74 -3.47
CA GLU A 47 -20.45 -0.20 -2.35
C GLU A 47 -18.97 -0.57 -2.49
N ARG A 48 -18.68 -1.80 -2.92
CA ARG A 48 -17.30 -2.25 -3.16
C ARG A 48 -16.61 -1.39 -4.20
N LEU A 49 -17.27 -1.14 -5.34
CA LEU A 49 -16.75 -0.27 -6.40
C LEU A 49 -16.61 1.18 -5.92
N ARG A 50 -17.52 1.66 -5.08
CA ARG A 50 -17.47 3.03 -4.54
C ARG A 50 -16.33 3.23 -3.54
N ALA A 51 -15.78 2.16 -2.97
CA ALA A 51 -14.62 2.20 -2.10
C ALA A 51 -13.29 2.25 -2.86
N LEU A 52 -13.22 1.79 -4.12
CA LEU A 52 -11.98 1.77 -4.93
C LEU A 52 -11.24 3.13 -4.98
N PRO A 53 -11.93 4.28 -5.14
CA PRO A 53 -11.28 5.59 -5.14
C PRO A 53 -10.48 5.91 -3.87
N SER A 54 -10.77 5.25 -2.74
CA SER A 54 -9.98 5.43 -1.51
C SER A 54 -8.54 4.91 -1.62
N LEU A 55 -8.23 4.11 -2.64
CA LEU A 55 -6.86 3.63 -2.94
C LEU A 55 -6.06 4.63 -3.78
N ILE A 56 -6.68 5.68 -4.33
CA ILE A 56 -6.00 6.68 -5.16
C ILE A 56 -4.87 7.39 -4.39
N PRO A 57 -5.06 7.86 -3.14
CA PRO A 57 -3.99 8.53 -2.39
C PRO A 57 -2.71 7.68 -2.21
N PRO A 58 -2.77 6.43 -1.70
CA PRO A 58 -1.55 5.61 -1.58
C PRO A 58 -0.96 5.22 -2.94
N LEU A 59 -1.79 5.00 -3.97
CA LEU A 59 -1.29 4.83 -5.35
C LEU A 59 -0.53 6.07 -5.83
N GLY A 60 -1.01 7.27 -5.49
CA GLY A 60 -0.32 8.53 -5.78
C GLY A 60 1.08 8.57 -5.16
N ILE A 61 1.22 8.20 -3.88
CA ILE A 61 2.54 8.10 -3.22
C ILE A 61 3.43 7.10 -3.97
N PHE A 62 2.89 5.91 -4.29
CA PHE A 62 3.64 4.89 -5.02
C PHE A 62 4.16 5.41 -6.37
N VAL A 63 3.31 6.08 -7.14
CA VAL A 63 3.69 6.67 -8.44
C VAL A 63 4.76 7.74 -8.28
N VAL A 64 4.69 8.59 -7.25
CA VAL A 64 5.73 9.59 -6.98
C VAL A 64 7.07 8.93 -6.68
N VAL A 65 7.09 7.95 -5.77
CA VAL A 65 8.32 7.25 -5.35
C VAL A 65 8.91 6.47 -6.53
N VAL A 66 8.12 5.57 -7.11
CA VAL A 66 8.58 4.68 -8.18
C VAL A 66 8.86 5.46 -9.46
N GLY A 67 8.02 6.44 -9.79
CA GLY A 67 8.22 7.34 -10.93
C GLY A 67 9.51 8.15 -10.79
N SER A 68 9.84 8.67 -9.61
CA SER A 68 11.09 9.41 -9.38
C SER A 68 12.35 8.55 -9.59
N ILE A 69 12.29 7.27 -9.20
CA ILE A 69 13.37 6.31 -9.41
C ILE A 69 13.52 5.99 -10.91
N TYR A 70 12.41 5.70 -11.59
CA TYR A 70 12.44 5.34 -13.02
C TYR A 70 12.82 6.51 -13.92
N ALA A 71 12.40 7.72 -13.59
CA ALA A 71 12.78 8.93 -14.32
C ALA A 71 14.24 9.35 -14.06
N GLY A 72 14.96 8.67 -13.16
CA GLY A 72 16.32 9.03 -12.76
C GLY A 72 16.40 10.36 -12.00
N LEU A 73 15.26 10.83 -11.47
CA LEU A 73 15.17 12.10 -10.73
C LEU A 73 15.67 11.96 -9.29
N ALA A 74 15.58 10.76 -8.71
CA ALA A 74 15.94 10.50 -7.33
C ALA A 74 16.56 9.11 -7.18
N THR A 75 17.57 9.01 -6.32
CA THR A 75 18.08 7.72 -5.83
C THR A 75 17.07 7.03 -4.90
N PRO A 76 17.18 5.72 -4.63
CA PRO A 76 16.24 5.02 -3.75
C PRO A 76 16.09 5.67 -2.35
N THR A 77 17.15 6.25 -1.81
CA THR A 77 17.14 6.98 -0.53
C THR A 77 16.41 8.31 -0.62
N GLU A 78 16.60 9.06 -1.70
CA GLU A 78 15.89 10.33 -1.93
C GLU A 78 14.41 10.08 -2.24
N ALA A 79 14.10 9.01 -2.98
CA ALA A 79 12.74 8.58 -3.25
C ALA A 79 11.99 8.16 -1.96
N ALA A 80 12.69 7.54 -0.99
CA ALA A 80 12.12 7.25 0.32
C ALA A 80 11.73 8.55 1.06
N ALA A 81 12.59 9.57 1.04
CA ALA A 81 12.28 10.87 1.61
C ALA A 81 11.09 11.56 0.92
N LEU A 82 11.00 11.49 -0.41
CA LEU A 82 9.83 11.96 -1.17
C LEU A 82 8.54 11.23 -0.77
N GLY A 83 8.63 9.92 -0.50
CA GLY A 83 7.50 9.13 0.00
C GLY A 83 7.00 9.61 1.36
N VAL A 84 7.90 9.96 2.29
CA VAL A 84 7.55 10.54 3.60
C VAL A 84 6.92 11.92 3.43
N VAL A 85 7.47 12.78 2.56
CA VAL A 85 6.89 14.10 2.29
C VAL A 85 5.49 13.97 1.69
N ALA A 86 5.31 13.08 0.71
CA ALA A 86 4.02 12.84 0.08
C ALA A 86 2.98 12.27 1.06
N SER A 87 3.37 11.37 1.96
CA SER A 87 2.49 10.83 2.99
C SER A 87 2.08 11.89 4.02
N MET A 88 3.00 12.76 4.44
CA MET A 88 2.70 13.90 5.31
C MET A 88 1.74 14.89 4.66
N ILE A 89 1.94 15.22 3.38
CA ILE A 89 1.03 16.09 2.62
C ILE A 89 -0.37 15.46 2.57
N LEU A 90 -0.47 14.16 2.26
CA LEU A 90 -1.76 13.48 2.25
C LEU A 90 -2.42 13.43 3.64
N ALA A 91 -1.66 13.22 4.70
CA ALA A 91 -2.17 13.30 6.07
C ALA A 91 -2.71 14.71 6.40
N ALA A 92 -2.02 15.76 5.92
CA ALA A 92 -2.45 17.14 6.02
C ALA A 92 -3.80 17.38 5.34
N LEU A 93 -3.89 16.97 4.07
CA LEU A 93 -5.08 17.14 3.23
C LEU A 93 -6.29 16.38 3.77
N ASN A 94 -6.06 15.23 4.41
CA ASN A 94 -7.11 14.46 5.09
C ASN A 94 -7.47 15.02 6.49
N GLY A 95 -6.85 16.11 6.94
CA GLY A 95 -7.08 16.69 8.27
C GLY A 95 -6.66 15.78 9.42
N LYS A 96 -5.78 14.81 9.16
CA LYS A 96 -5.34 13.78 10.12
C LYS A 96 -4.02 14.13 10.81
N MET A 97 -3.41 15.26 10.45
CA MET A 97 -2.14 15.69 11.01
C MET A 97 -2.33 16.14 12.47
N SER A 98 -1.90 15.31 13.41
CA SER A 98 -1.91 15.59 14.86
C SER A 98 -0.59 15.18 15.50
N VAL A 99 -0.25 15.81 16.63
CA VAL A 99 0.88 15.41 17.47
C VAL A 99 0.70 13.97 17.98
N ASP A 100 -0.53 13.55 18.26
CA ASP A 100 -0.84 12.17 18.63
C ASP A 100 -0.54 11.18 17.49
N MET A 101 -0.87 11.55 16.24
CA MET A 101 -0.54 10.73 15.07
C MET A 101 0.98 10.59 14.94
N MET A 102 1.73 11.67 15.14
CA MET A 102 3.20 11.64 15.09
C MET A 102 3.77 10.77 16.22
N ARG A 103 3.18 10.83 17.42
CA ARG A 103 3.58 10.02 18.57
C ARG A 103 3.25 8.53 18.39
N GLN A 104 2.23 8.18 17.63
CA GLN A 104 1.92 6.80 17.28
C GLN A 104 2.86 6.23 16.20
N ALA A 105 3.49 7.09 15.41
CA ALA A 105 4.40 6.69 14.34
C ALA A 105 5.85 6.46 14.80
N ILE A 106 6.22 6.93 16.00
CA ILE A 106 7.54 6.78 16.63
C ILE A 106 7.45 5.70 17.72
#